data_AF-A0AAU7NV22-F1
#
_entry.id   AF-A0AAU7NV22-F1
#
_cell.length_a   1.000
_cell.length_b   1.000
_cell.length_c   1.000
_cell.angle_alpha   90.00
_cell.angle_beta   90.00
_cell.angle_gamma   90.00
#
_symmetry.space_group_name_H-M   'P 1'
#
loop_
_entity.id
_entity.type
_entity.pdbx_description
1 polymer ?
#
loop_
_entity_poly.entity_id
_entity_poly.type
_entity_poly.pdbx_seq_one_letter_code
_entity_poly.pdbx_strand_id
1 'polypeptide(L)'
;MSIQKQFIVRYRAEGHVRFQGPEQLSDVELAQQLTNKISAIDGVYGVTVFRRQRKLSIRYQEAAIDFVALAKRLFQLIAELDKQGDFERKAVQKVEPALKSRLQQKFKNLKVSRWANEKYGEAKETVQAAKVITKLGLKKPNALVKDPEKAIIDFFNDILVLYLIKLHWTRITQEWIPRPIVHRYEWMAVFYMFYLLIRSRRPKK
;
A
#
# COMPACT_ATOMS: atom_id res chain seq x y z
N MET A 1 8.27 -17.56 9.44
CA MET A 1 6.97 -16.91 9.12
C MET A 1 6.25 -17.78 8.11
N SER A 2 4.95 -18.04 8.24
CA SER A 2 4.22 -18.85 7.24
C SER A 2 4.22 -18.15 5.88
N ILE A 3 4.36 -18.92 4.79
CA ILE A 3 4.47 -18.38 3.43
C ILE A 3 3.27 -17.50 3.04
N GLN A 4 2.09 -17.83 3.58
CA GLN A 4 0.84 -17.09 3.36
C GLN A 4 0.93 -15.63 3.82
N LYS A 5 1.62 -15.37 4.94
CA LYS A 5 1.79 -14.01 5.49
C LYS A 5 2.71 -13.13 4.64
N GLN A 6 3.43 -13.72 3.69
CA GLN A 6 4.29 -12.99 2.76
C GLN A 6 3.51 -12.46 1.53
N PHE A 7 2.27 -12.91 1.33
CA PHE A 7 1.38 -12.35 0.33
C PHE A 7 0.66 -11.12 0.89
N ILE A 8 1.11 -9.94 0.49
CA ILE A 8 0.61 -8.65 1.00
C ILE A 8 -0.28 -8.01 -0.05
N VAL A 9 -1.52 -7.65 0.31
CA VAL A 9 -2.41 -6.89 -0.57
C VAL A 9 -1.80 -5.52 -0.85
N ARG A 10 -1.64 -5.17 -2.13
CA ARG A 10 -1.13 -3.86 -2.58
C ARG A 10 -2.22 -2.97 -3.14
N TYR A 11 -3.25 -3.57 -3.72
CA TYR A 11 -4.34 -2.84 -4.36
C TYR A 11 -5.59 -3.72 -4.36
N ARG A 12 -6.75 -3.11 -4.13
CA ARG A 12 -8.07 -3.73 -4.19
C ARG A 12 -9.06 -2.75 -4.80
N ALA A 13 -9.85 -3.24 -5.75
CA ALA A 13 -11.01 -2.60 -6.33
C ALA A 13 -12.07 -3.67 -6.63
N GLU A 14 -13.27 -3.27 -7.03
CA GLU A 14 -14.33 -4.20 -7.43
C GLU A 14 -13.84 -5.11 -8.56
N GLY A 15 -13.92 -6.43 -8.34
CA GLY A 15 -13.48 -7.44 -9.29
C GLY A 15 -11.97 -7.46 -9.61
N HIS A 16 -11.12 -6.72 -8.87
CA HIS A 16 -9.67 -6.73 -9.07
C HIS A 16 -8.87 -6.64 -7.77
N VAL A 17 -7.94 -7.56 -7.59
CA VAL A 17 -6.99 -7.52 -6.47
C VAL A 17 -5.56 -7.75 -6.94
N ARG A 18 -4.61 -7.03 -6.33
CA ARG A 18 -3.17 -7.23 -6.54
C ARG A 18 -2.46 -7.51 -5.23
N PHE A 19 -1.61 -8.52 -5.26
CA PHE A 19 -0.76 -8.93 -4.16
C PHE A 19 0.72 -8.76 -4.52
N GLN A 20 1.52 -8.40 -3.52
CA GLN A 20 2.96 -8.61 -3.52
C GLN A 20 3.22 -9.99 -2.92
N GLY A 21 3.87 -10.86 -3.68
CA GLY A 21 4.25 -12.20 -3.25
C GLY A 21 5.73 -12.30 -2.84
N PRO A 22 6.13 -13.48 -2.35
CA PRO A 22 7.48 -13.76 -1.88
C PRO A 22 8.46 -14.03 -3.05
N GLU A 23 9.75 -14.21 -2.73
CA GLU A 23 10.79 -14.39 -3.76
C GLU A 23 10.58 -15.63 -4.62
N GLN A 24 10.03 -16.68 -4.01
CA GLN A 24 9.69 -17.97 -4.59
C GLN A 24 8.75 -17.81 -5.81
N LEU A 25 7.88 -16.78 -5.82
CA LEU A 25 6.98 -16.47 -6.92
C LEU A 25 7.71 -16.12 -8.24
N SER A 26 9.02 -15.87 -8.18
CA SER A 26 9.85 -15.65 -9.37
C SER A 26 10.05 -16.94 -10.19
N ASP A 27 9.81 -18.09 -9.57
CA ASP A 27 9.97 -19.38 -10.21
C ASP A 27 8.94 -19.64 -11.31
N VAL A 28 9.34 -20.34 -12.39
CA VAL A 28 8.45 -20.57 -13.54
C VAL A 28 7.34 -21.53 -13.14
N GLU A 29 7.72 -22.68 -12.58
CA GLU A 29 6.82 -23.80 -12.32
C GLU A 29 5.79 -23.43 -11.26
N LEU A 30 6.24 -22.87 -10.13
CA LEU A 30 5.37 -22.39 -9.08
C LEU A 30 4.40 -21.30 -9.58
N ALA A 31 4.89 -20.34 -10.38
CA ALA A 31 4.03 -19.30 -10.93
C ALA A 31 2.97 -19.87 -11.89
N GLN A 32 3.31 -20.88 -12.68
CA GLN A 32 2.36 -21.54 -13.57
C GLN A 32 1.33 -22.36 -12.78
N GLN A 33 1.79 -23.14 -11.80
CA GLN A 33 0.92 -23.93 -10.92
C GLN A 33 -0.05 -23.05 -10.15
N LEU A 34 0.44 -21.93 -9.59
CA LEU A 34 -0.39 -20.98 -8.87
C LEU A 34 -1.41 -20.32 -9.80
N THR A 35 -0.99 -19.89 -11.00
CA THR A 35 -1.89 -19.36 -12.03
C THR A 35 -3.00 -20.35 -12.37
N ASN A 36 -2.65 -21.63 -12.60
CA ASN A 36 -3.60 -22.67 -12.97
C ASN A 36 -4.59 -22.94 -11.82
N LYS A 37 -4.10 -23.12 -10.58
CA LYS A 37 -4.95 -23.39 -9.42
C LYS A 37 -5.90 -22.23 -9.09
N ILE A 38 -5.44 -20.98 -9.19
CA ILE A 38 -6.29 -19.81 -8.94
C ILE A 38 -7.31 -19.61 -10.07
N SER A 39 -6.93 -19.87 -11.33
CA SER A 39 -7.86 -19.74 -12.47
C SER A 39 -8.95 -20.80 -12.47
N ALA A 40 -8.78 -21.90 -11.73
CA ALA A 40 -9.81 -22.93 -11.56
C ALA A 40 -10.86 -22.56 -10.49
N ILE A 41 -10.72 -21.43 -9.80
CA ILE A 41 -11.71 -20.96 -8.83
C ILE A 41 -12.89 -20.34 -9.58
N ASP A 42 -14.10 -20.81 -9.27
CA ASP A 42 -15.33 -20.24 -9.83
C ASP A 42 -15.44 -18.73 -9.56
N GLY A 43 -15.72 -17.98 -10.61
CA GLY A 43 -15.79 -16.51 -10.57
C GLY A 43 -14.45 -15.80 -10.84
N VAL A 44 -13.32 -16.50 -10.89
CA VAL A 44 -12.04 -15.93 -11.34
C VAL A 44 -11.94 -16.08 -12.86
N TYR A 45 -11.74 -14.95 -13.56
CA TYR A 45 -11.64 -14.96 -15.03
C TYR A 45 -10.27 -14.52 -15.54
N GLY A 46 -9.37 -14.08 -14.66
CA GLY A 46 -8.02 -13.69 -15.06
C GLY A 46 -7.03 -13.70 -13.92
N VAL A 47 -5.89 -14.36 -14.14
CA VAL A 47 -4.78 -14.39 -13.20
C VAL A 47 -3.50 -14.06 -13.94
N THR A 48 -2.68 -13.18 -13.37
CA THR A 48 -1.39 -12.81 -13.95
C THR A 48 -0.33 -12.74 -12.87
N VAL A 49 0.74 -13.52 -13.04
CA VAL A 49 1.91 -13.51 -12.17
C VAL A 49 3.07 -12.80 -12.85
N PHE A 50 3.43 -11.62 -12.35
CA PHE A 50 4.60 -10.86 -12.79
C PHE A 50 5.85 -11.36 -12.04
N ARG A 51 6.41 -12.46 -12.52
CA ARG A 51 7.54 -13.19 -11.89
C ARG A 51 8.72 -12.29 -11.49
N ARG A 52 9.16 -11.39 -12.38
CA ARG A 52 10.28 -10.46 -12.09
C ARG A 52 9.95 -9.41 -11.02
N GLN A 53 8.69 -9.05 -10.88
CA GLN A 53 8.23 -8.03 -9.93
C GLN A 53 7.64 -8.65 -8.65
N ARG A 54 7.51 -9.99 -8.61
CA ARG A 54 6.85 -10.74 -7.55
C ARG A 54 5.44 -10.23 -7.25
N LYS A 55 4.69 -9.88 -8.31
CA LYS A 55 3.31 -9.38 -8.21
C LYS A 55 2.35 -10.43 -8.74
N LEU A 56 1.23 -10.59 -8.04
CA LEU A 56 0.10 -11.42 -8.44
C LEU A 56 -1.10 -10.52 -8.63
N SER A 57 -1.75 -10.60 -9.80
CA SER A 57 -2.96 -9.86 -10.12
C SER A 57 -4.08 -10.85 -10.40
N ILE A 58 -5.22 -10.69 -9.74
CA ILE A 58 -6.39 -11.56 -9.89
C ILE A 58 -7.59 -10.69 -10.23
N ARG A 59 -8.26 -11.04 -11.32
CA ARG A 59 -9.52 -10.45 -11.77
C ARG A 59 -10.64 -11.48 -11.57
N TYR A 60 -11.70 -11.07 -10.90
CA TYR A 60 -12.81 -11.94 -10.50
C TYR A 60 -14.14 -11.19 -10.61
N GLN A 61 -15.24 -11.91 -10.71
CA GLN A 61 -16.57 -11.34 -10.72
C GLN A 61 -17.14 -11.33 -9.30
N GLU A 62 -17.38 -10.15 -8.74
CA GLU A 62 -17.91 -9.99 -7.37
C GLU A 62 -19.29 -10.66 -7.19
N ALA A 63 -20.07 -10.76 -8.27
CA ALA A 63 -21.37 -11.44 -8.26
C ALA A 63 -21.26 -12.96 -8.07
N ALA A 64 -20.14 -13.57 -8.46
CA ALA A 64 -19.90 -15.01 -8.33
C ALA A 64 -19.14 -15.35 -7.05
N ILE A 65 -18.17 -14.52 -6.67
CA ILE A 65 -17.35 -14.72 -5.46
C ILE A 65 -16.97 -13.37 -4.82
N ASP A 66 -17.31 -13.19 -3.54
CA ASP A 66 -16.83 -12.07 -2.74
C ASP A 66 -15.31 -12.20 -2.48
N PHE A 67 -14.62 -11.06 -2.48
CA PHE A 67 -13.25 -10.92 -2.00
C PHE A 67 -12.91 -11.75 -0.75
N VAL A 68 -13.75 -11.76 0.29
CA VAL A 68 -13.43 -12.49 1.54
C VAL A 68 -13.38 -14.00 1.30
N ALA A 69 -14.32 -14.52 0.50
CA ALA A 69 -14.34 -15.92 0.10
C ALA A 69 -13.13 -16.27 -0.78
N LEU A 70 -12.81 -15.41 -1.75
CA LEU A 70 -11.62 -15.55 -2.60
C LEU A 70 -10.34 -15.57 -1.76
N ALA A 71 -10.20 -14.65 -0.80
CA ALA A 71 -9.03 -14.56 0.06
C ALA A 71 -8.87 -15.82 0.94
N LYS A 72 -9.96 -16.36 1.49
CA LYS A 72 -9.95 -17.63 2.25
C LYS A 72 -9.52 -18.80 1.37
N ARG A 73 -10.05 -18.91 0.15
CA ARG A 73 -9.67 -19.96 -0.81
C ARG A 73 -8.20 -19.84 -1.22
N LEU A 74 -7.73 -18.63 -1.50
CA LEU A 74 -6.34 -18.36 -1.85
C LEU A 74 -5.40 -18.70 -0.68
N PHE A 75 -5.79 -18.38 0.55
CA PHE A 75 -5.03 -18.74 1.75
C PHE A 75 -4.91 -20.26 1.93
N GLN A 76 -5.99 -21.01 1.68
CA GLN A 76 -6.01 -22.48 1.70
C GLN A 76 -5.12 -23.07 0.61
N LEU A 77 -5.27 -22.61 -0.65
CA LEU A 77 -4.47 -23.08 -1.78
C LEU A 77 -2.96 -22.86 -1.56
N ILE A 78 -2.58 -21.71 -1.02
CA ILE A 78 -1.19 -21.42 -0.68
C ILE A 78 -0.72 -22.35 0.46
N ALA A 79 -1.57 -22.65 1.45
CA ALA A 79 -1.25 -23.60 2.51
C ALA A 79 -0.98 -25.01 1.96
N GLU A 80 -1.79 -25.45 1.00
CA GLU A 80 -1.65 -26.76 0.37
C GLU A 80 -0.37 -26.85 -0.46
N LEU A 81 -0.06 -25.82 -1.24
CA LEU A 81 1.20 -25.73 -2.00
C LEU A 81 2.44 -25.68 -1.07
N ASP A 82 2.32 -25.03 0.10
CA ASP A 82 3.37 -25.02 1.12
C ASP A 82 3.60 -26.42 1.70
N LYS A 83 2.52 -27.14 2.03
CA LYS A 83 2.59 -28.53 2.49
C LYS A 83 3.16 -29.49 1.44
N GLN A 84 2.94 -29.21 0.16
CA GLN A 84 3.51 -29.97 -0.97
C GLN A 84 4.99 -29.66 -1.19
N GLY A 85 5.56 -28.71 -0.44
CA GLY A 85 6.97 -28.32 -0.53
C GLY A 85 7.30 -27.50 -1.76
N ASP A 86 6.31 -27.02 -2.51
CA ASP A 86 6.53 -26.28 -3.77
C ASP A 86 7.27 -24.94 -3.52
N PHE A 87 7.14 -24.36 -2.32
CA PHE A 87 7.87 -23.17 -1.90
C PHE A 87 9.29 -23.47 -1.33
N GLU A 88 9.56 -24.73 -0.94
CA GLU A 88 10.84 -25.20 -0.39
C GLU A 88 11.79 -25.79 -1.46
N ARG A 89 11.27 -26.18 -2.63
CA ARG A 89 12.02 -26.82 -3.74
C ARG A 89 13.28 -26.06 -4.22
N LYS A 90 13.43 -24.77 -3.89
CA LYS A 90 14.62 -23.98 -4.22
C LYS A 90 15.73 -23.91 -3.15
N ALA A 91 15.49 -24.37 -1.92
CA ALA A 91 16.58 -24.42 -0.93
C ALA A 91 17.59 -25.55 -1.25
N VAL A 92 17.16 -26.62 -1.94
CA VAL A 92 17.93 -27.87 -2.07
C VAL A 92 18.59 -28.05 -3.45
N GLN A 93 18.17 -27.34 -4.51
CA GLN A 93 18.77 -27.47 -5.86
C GLN A 93 19.97 -26.53 -6.10
N LYS A 94 20.92 -26.49 -5.16
CA LYS A 94 22.28 -25.95 -5.39
C LYS A 94 23.31 -26.95 -4.90
N VAL A 95 23.58 -27.96 -5.73
CA VAL A 95 24.69 -28.90 -5.54
C VAL A 95 25.98 -28.31 -6.16
N GLU A 96 26.87 -27.91 -5.25
CA GLU A 96 28.34 -28.02 -5.26
C GLU A 96 29.28 -27.17 -6.16
N PRO A 97 30.54 -26.97 -5.68
CA PRO A 97 31.32 -25.75 -5.89
C PRO A 97 32.59 -26.01 -6.71
N ALA A 98 32.63 -25.59 -7.97
CA ALA A 98 33.86 -25.70 -8.76
C ALA A 98 34.01 -24.61 -9.81
N LEU A 99 33.82 -23.32 -9.46
CA LEU A 99 34.07 -22.24 -10.42
C LEU A 99 34.25 -20.83 -9.81
N LYS A 100 34.74 -20.74 -8.58
CA LYS A 100 34.85 -19.43 -7.88
C LYS A 100 36.09 -18.60 -8.23
N SER A 101 37.08 -19.09 -8.98
CA SER A 101 38.33 -18.34 -9.22
C SER A 101 38.49 -17.70 -10.60
N ARG A 102 37.67 -18.03 -11.62
CA ARG A 102 37.88 -17.53 -13.01
C ARG A 102 36.88 -16.48 -13.52
N LEU A 103 35.76 -16.25 -12.84
CA LEU A 103 34.76 -15.27 -13.28
C LEU A 103 34.92 -13.87 -12.66
N GLN A 104 35.66 -13.72 -11.56
CA GLN A 104 35.86 -12.42 -10.89
C GLN A 104 36.62 -11.39 -11.73
N GLN A 105 37.38 -11.81 -12.74
CA GLN A 105 38.10 -10.88 -13.62
C GLN A 105 37.25 -10.31 -14.77
N LYS A 106 36.14 -10.93 -15.15
CA LYS A 106 35.32 -10.47 -16.30
C LYS A 106 34.14 -9.55 -15.93
N PHE A 107 33.81 -9.40 -14.64
CA PHE A 107 32.67 -8.56 -14.20
C PHE A 107 33.01 -7.07 -14.00
N LYS A 108 34.28 -6.65 -14.14
CA LYS A 108 34.66 -5.23 -13.98
C LYS A 108 34.25 -4.32 -15.16
N ASN A 109 33.84 -4.88 -16.30
CA ASN A 109 33.62 -4.09 -17.53
C ASN A 109 32.16 -3.95 -18.00
N LEU A 110 31.16 -4.35 -17.20
CA LEU A 110 29.75 -4.13 -17.55
C LEU A 110 29.18 -2.94 -16.79
N LYS A 111 28.70 -1.94 -17.56
CA LYS A 111 28.10 -0.66 -17.15
C LYS A 111 26.99 -0.73 -16.06
N VAL A 112 26.58 -1.93 -15.65
CA VAL A 112 25.61 -2.20 -14.57
C VAL A 112 26.19 -1.94 -13.18
N SER A 113 27.51 -2.04 -12.99
CA SER A 113 28.15 -1.79 -11.67
C SER A 113 28.18 -0.31 -11.29
N ARG A 114 28.18 0.63 -12.27
CA ARG A 114 28.12 2.07 -11.97
C ARG A 114 26.76 2.51 -11.44
N TRP A 115 25.67 2.02 -12.02
CA TRP A 115 24.30 2.36 -11.57
C TRP A 115 23.98 1.82 -10.17
N ALA A 116 24.51 0.64 -9.82
CA ALA A 116 24.34 0.08 -8.48
C ALA A 116 25.05 0.91 -7.41
N ASN A 117 26.29 1.35 -7.66
CA ASN A 117 27.03 2.17 -6.69
C ASN A 117 26.42 3.56 -6.50
N GLU A 118 25.86 4.15 -7.56
CA GLU A 118 25.14 5.44 -7.51
C GLU A 118 23.86 5.33 -6.66
N LYS A 119 23.09 4.24 -6.80
CA LYS A 119 21.86 4.01 -6.02
C LYS A 119 22.11 3.65 -4.54
N TYR A 120 23.23 3.01 -4.21
CA TYR A 120 23.61 2.78 -2.80
C TYR A 120 24.16 4.05 -2.12
N GLY A 121 24.75 4.97 -2.88
CA GLY A 121 25.12 6.31 -2.41
C GLY A 121 23.89 7.13 -2.00
N GLU A 122 22.90 7.21 -2.90
CA GLU A 122 21.64 7.93 -2.65
C GLU A 122 20.85 7.38 -1.45
N ALA A 123 20.90 6.07 -1.18
CA ALA A 123 20.24 5.46 -0.02
C ALA A 123 20.91 5.84 1.31
N LYS A 124 22.24 5.97 1.35
CA LYS A 124 22.95 6.46 2.55
C LYS A 124 22.74 7.96 2.74
N GLU A 125 22.68 8.74 1.67
CA GLU A 125 22.41 10.18 1.73
C GLU A 125 20.96 10.49 2.09
N THR A 126 19.97 9.71 1.62
CA THR A 126 18.56 9.87 2.04
C THR A 126 18.31 9.44 3.48
N VAL A 127 19.02 8.43 4.00
CA VAL A 127 18.96 8.08 5.42
C VAL A 127 19.63 9.15 6.27
N GLN A 128 20.73 9.76 5.81
CA GLN A 128 21.34 10.89 6.51
C GLN A 128 20.45 12.14 6.45
N ALA A 129 19.83 12.43 5.30
CA ALA A 129 18.87 13.52 5.16
C ALA A 129 17.64 13.29 6.07
N ALA A 130 17.11 12.06 6.16
CA ALA A 130 16.05 11.72 7.10
C ALA A 130 16.50 11.87 8.57
N LYS A 131 17.78 11.58 8.88
CA LYS A 131 18.37 11.77 10.22
C LYS A 131 18.63 13.24 10.57
N VAL A 132 18.88 14.08 9.57
CA VAL A 132 19.04 15.53 9.70
C VAL A 132 17.66 16.21 9.78
N ILE A 133 16.68 15.77 8.99
CA ILE A 133 15.28 16.24 9.04
C ILE A 133 14.62 15.84 10.37
N THR A 134 14.89 14.65 10.92
CA THR A 134 14.44 14.27 12.27
C THR A 134 15.16 15.03 13.40
N LYS A 135 16.37 15.54 13.16
CA LYS A 135 17.06 16.43 14.12
C LYS A 135 16.61 17.89 14.04
N LEU A 136 16.10 18.35 12.90
CA LEU A 136 15.72 19.75 12.66
C LEU A 136 14.21 20.01 12.66
N GLY A 137 13.36 18.99 12.53
CA GLY A 137 11.91 19.16 12.47
C GLY A 137 11.18 18.19 13.37
N LEU A 138 10.35 18.74 14.26
CA LEU A 138 9.29 18.07 15.04
C LEU A 138 9.72 17.48 16.39
N LYS A 139 9.91 18.40 17.34
CA LYS A 139 9.36 18.18 18.69
C LYS A 139 7.87 17.82 18.54
N LYS A 140 7.52 16.59 18.93
CA LYS A 140 6.18 15.99 19.20
C LYS A 140 5.66 14.95 18.19
N PRO A 141 6.20 13.72 18.17
CA PRO A 141 5.44 12.53 17.75
C PRO A 141 4.44 12.01 18.81
N ASN A 142 4.40 12.60 20.01
CA ASN A 142 3.64 12.05 21.15
C ASN A 142 2.14 12.38 21.17
N ALA A 143 1.60 13.12 20.19
CA ALA A 143 0.16 13.44 20.16
C ALA A 143 -0.70 12.28 19.62
N LEU A 144 -0.18 11.51 18.65
CA LEU A 144 -0.92 10.37 18.06
C LEU A 144 -0.96 9.14 18.98
N VAL A 145 -0.04 9.03 19.94
CA VAL A 145 0.02 7.89 20.88
C VAL A 145 -0.77 8.18 22.16
N LYS A 146 -1.00 9.45 22.49
CA LYS A 146 -1.59 9.85 23.77
C LYS A 146 -3.11 9.88 23.75
N ASP A 147 -3.73 10.35 22.65
CA ASP A 147 -5.19 10.50 22.53
C ASP A 147 -5.70 10.04 21.14
N PRO A 148 -5.73 8.72 20.85
CA PRO A 148 -6.11 8.20 19.53
C PRO A 148 -7.55 8.58 19.14
N GLU A 149 -8.47 8.65 20.11
CA GLU A 149 -9.86 9.08 19.89
C GLU A 149 -9.94 10.52 19.39
N LYS A 150 -9.17 11.43 20.01
CA LYS A 150 -9.13 12.84 19.59
C LYS A 150 -8.54 12.98 18.19
N ALA A 151 -7.51 12.20 17.87
CA ALA A 151 -6.90 12.20 16.53
C ALA A 151 -7.88 11.73 15.44
N ILE A 152 -8.69 10.72 15.75
CA ILE A 152 -9.74 10.22 14.83
C ILE A 152 -10.82 11.29 14.64
N ILE A 153 -11.29 11.92 15.72
CA ILE A 153 -12.30 12.99 15.66
C ILE A 153 -11.77 14.18 14.83
N ASP A 154 -10.54 14.62 15.07
CA ASP A 154 -9.93 15.73 14.32
C ASP A 154 -9.78 15.39 12.82
N PHE A 155 -9.44 14.14 12.48
CA PHE A 155 -9.35 13.66 11.10
C PHE A 155 -10.70 13.66 10.38
N PHE A 156 -11.74 13.09 11.00
CA PHE A 156 -13.09 13.10 10.41
C PHE A 156 -13.67 14.52 10.30
N ASN A 157 -13.36 15.40 11.27
CA ASN A 157 -13.77 16.79 11.23
C ASN A 157 -13.11 17.54 10.06
N ASP A 158 -11.82 17.33 9.80
CA ASP A 158 -11.14 17.92 8.64
C ASP A 158 -11.72 17.40 7.31
N ILE A 159 -12.03 16.10 7.21
CA ILE A 159 -12.71 15.55 6.03
C ILE A 159 -14.10 16.18 5.83
N LEU A 160 -14.87 16.31 6.91
CA LEU A 160 -16.20 16.91 6.87
C LEU A 160 -16.15 18.36 6.41
N VAL A 161 -15.19 19.16 6.91
CA VAL A 161 -14.98 20.55 6.47
C VAL A 161 -14.66 20.61 4.98
N LEU A 162 -13.71 19.80 4.51
CA LEU A 162 -13.35 19.74 3.09
C LEU A 162 -14.54 19.33 2.21
N TYR A 163 -15.34 18.38 2.70
CA TYR A 163 -16.55 17.94 2.02
C TYR A 163 -17.61 19.05 1.94
N LEU A 164 -17.88 19.75 3.04
CA LEU A 164 -18.84 20.85 3.07
C LEU A 164 -18.42 22.00 2.15
N ILE A 165 -17.14 22.37 2.16
CA ILE A 165 -16.58 23.38 1.25
C ILE A 165 -16.78 22.94 -0.19
N LYS A 166 -16.41 21.70 -0.53
CA LYS A 166 -16.58 21.17 -1.89
C LYS A 166 -18.05 21.16 -2.32
N LEU A 167 -18.95 20.73 -1.45
CA LEU A 167 -20.38 20.62 -1.72
C LEU A 167 -21.02 22.00 -1.96
N HIS A 168 -20.62 23.02 -1.21
CA HIS A 168 -21.21 24.36 -1.28
C HIS A 168 -20.40 25.34 -2.13
N TRP A 169 -19.26 24.91 -2.70
CA TRP A 169 -18.32 25.77 -3.43
C TRP A 169 -18.99 26.62 -4.52
N THR A 170 -19.86 26.00 -5.32
CA THR A 170 -20.58 26.70 -6.40
C THR A 170 -21.50 27.79 -5.85
N ARG A 171 -22.25 27.52 -4.78
CA ARG A 171 -23.14 28.51 -4.15
C ARG A 171 -22.35 29.60 -3.44
N ILE A 172 -21.27 29.23 -2.76
CA ILE A 172 -20.38 30.19 -2.09
C ILE A 172 -19.83 31.20 -3.11
N THR A 173 -19.30 30.71 -4.23
CA THR A 173 -18.65 31.55 -5.24
C THR A 173 -19.63 32.36 -6.09
N GLN A 174 -20.79 31.80 -6.43
CA GLN A 174 -21.72 32.42 -7.36
C GLN A 174 -22.84 33.24 -6.68
N GLU A 175 -23.21 32.91 -5.45
CA GLU A 175 -24.35 33.51 -4.76
C GLU A 175 -23.92 34.26 -3.48
N TRP A 176 -23.16 33.60 -2.60
CA TRP A 176 -22.89 34.13 -1.26
C TRP A 176 -21.82 35.21 -1.25
N ILE A 177 -20.77 35.09 -2.09
CA ILE A 177 -19.72 36.12 -2.22
C ILE A 177 -20.26 37.39 -2.89
N PRO A 178 -21.02 37.32 -4.00
CA PRO A 178 -21.56 38.53 -4.64
C PRO A 178 -22.63 39.24 -3.81
N ARG A 179 -23.43 38.50 -3.01
CA ARG A 179 -24.53 39.05 -2.20
C ARG A 179 -24.48 38.58 -0.74
N PRO A 180 -23.49 39.04 0.05
CA PRO A 180 -23.26 38.51 1.40
C PRO A 180 -24.37 38.83 2.40
N ILE A 181 -25.02 39.98 2.26
CA ILE A 181 -26.08 40.43 3.20
C ILE A 181 -27.38 39.63 3.01
N VAL A 182 -27.67 39.19 1.79
CA VAL A 182 -28.82 38.33 1.49
C VAL A 182 -28.62 36.96 2.14
N HIS A 183 -27.41 36.41 2.03
CA HIS A 183 -27.03 35.10 2.59
C HIS A 183 -26.46 35.19 4.02
N ARG A 184 -26.97 36.12 4.83
CA ARG A 184 -26.47 36.36 6.19
C ARG A 184 -26.62 35.15 7.10
N TYR A 185 -27.66 34.33 6.92
CA TYR A 185 -27.91 33.17 7.77
C TYR A 185 -26.93 32.03 7.46
N GLU A 186 -26.60 31.86 6.19
CA GLU A 186 -25.63 30.89 5.69
C GLU A 186 -24.22 31.27 6.16
N TRP A 187 -23.87 32.56 6.08
CA TRP A 187 -22.64 33.07 6.65
C TRP A 187 -22.59 32.87 8.17
N MET A 188 -23.66 33.19 8.91
CA MET A 188 -23.73 32.92 10.35
C MET A 188 -23.56 31.43 10.67
N ALA A 189 -24.15 30.53 9.88
CA ALA A 189 -23.98 29.09 10.05
C ALA A 189 -22.53 28.65 9.83
N VAL A 190 -21.87 29.16 8.79
CA VAL A 190 -20.44 28.89 8.52
C VAL A 190 -19.57 29.40 9.67
N PHE A 191 -19.78 30.64 10.12
CA PHE A 191 -19.04 31.20 11.25
C PHE A 191 -19.28 30.44 12.54
N TYR A 192 -20.53 30.03 12.80
CA TYR A 192 -20.90 29.25 13.98
C TYR A 192 -20.25 27.86 13.96
N MET A 193 -20.27 27.16 12.82
CA MET A 193 -19.60 25.87 12.66
C MET A 193 -18.08 25.98 12.85
N PHE A 194 -17.47 27.04 12.29
CA PHE A 194 -16.05 27.30 12.48
C PHE A 194 -15.70 27.63 13.94
N TYR A 195 -16.56 28.40 14.60
CA TYR A 195 -16.44 28.68 16.04
C TYR A 195 -16.53 27.40 16.87
N LEU A 196 -17.50 26.51 16.60
CA LEU A 196 -17.63 25.22 17.27
C LEU A 196 -16.39 24.34 17.05
N LEU A 197 -15.83 24.35 15.84
CA LEU A 197 -14.61 23.63 15.50
C LEU A 197 -13.38 24.16 16.25
N ILE A 198 -13.23 25.49 16.35
CA ILE A 198 -12.15 26.08 17.15
C ILE A 198 -12.35 25.74 18.63
N ARG A 199 -13.59 25.84 19.13
CA ARG A 199 -13.93 25.55 20.52
C ARG A 199 -13.64 24.09 20.87
N SER A 200 -13.97 23.14 20.00
CA SER A 200 -13.70 21.71 20.24
C SER A 200 -12.20 21.41 20.30
N ARG A 201 -11.38 22.16 19.56
CA ARG A 201 -9.91 22.02 19.57
C ARG A 201 -9.23 22.64 20.79
N ARG A 202 -9.89 23.58 21.49
CA ARG A 202 -9.32 24.18 22.70
C ARG A 202 -9.24 23.13 23.82
N PRO A 203 -8.09 23.01 24.51
CA PRO A 203 -8.01 22.16 25.69
C PRO A 203 -9.01 22.66 26.72
N LYS A 204 -9.85 21.76 27.26
CA LYS A 204 -10.64 22.05 28.46
C LYS A 204 -9.62 22.39 29.57
N LYS A 205 -9.72 23.59 30.13
CA LYS A 205 -8.97 23.96 31.32
C LYS A 205 -9.46 23.14 32.50
#